data_AF-R4LTT9-F1
#
_entry.id   AF-R4LTT9-F1
#
_cell.length_a   1.000
_cell.length_b   1.000
_cell.length_c   1.000
_cell.angle_alpha   90.00
_cell.angle_beta   90.00
_cell.angle_gamma   90.00
#
_symmetry.space_group_name_H-M   'P 1'
#
loop_
_entity.id
_entity.type
_entity.pdbx_description
1 polymer ?
#
loop_
_entity_poly.entity_id
_entity_poly.type
_entity_poly.pdbx_seq_one_letter_code
_entity_poly.pdbx_strand_id
1 'polypeptide(L)'
;MRSWSGLAALALVAGCSSITGTGPAPSPAPTAHQALGDAAPSAAPTLVSEAGFRTPSGNIGCYLTRSQVRCDIAAKAWTPPSRPADCELDYGSGLTLGREVSFVCAGDTVLGARQTLSYGSAIQSGDVRCDSGETALRCANVATNHGFTLAREQYHFW
;
A
#
# COMPACT_ATOMS: atom_id res chain seq x y z
N MET A 1 -34.04 -74.39 -21.55
CA MET A 1 -33.71 -73.43 -20.47
C MET A 1 -32.33 -73.80 -19.95
N ARG A 2 -31.24 -73.33 -20.56
CA ARG A 2 -29.87 -73.75 -20.16
C ARG A 2 -28.79 -72.87 -20.79
N SER A 3 -27.71 -72.74 -20.01
CA SER A 3 -26.34 -72.32 -20.37
C SER A 3 -26.14 -70.81 -20.59
N TRP A 4 -24.99 -70.21 -20.24
CA TRP A 4 -23.65 -70.77 -20.05
C TRP A 4 -22.76 -69.84 -19.20
N SER A 5 -21.88 -70.41 -18.40
CA SER A 5 -20.66 -69.81 -17.84
C SER A 5 -19.67 -69.36 -18.93
N GLY A 6 -18.79 -68.39 -18.64
CA GLY A 6 -17.55 -68.24 -19.43
C GLY A 6 -16.78 -66.93 -19.22
N LEU A 7 -15.58 -67.04 -18.64
CA LEU A 7 -14.51 -66.03 -18.66
C LEU A 7 -13.96 -65.83 -20.09
N ALA A 8 -13.41 -64.65 -20.39
CA ALA A 8 -12.05 -64.50 -20.95
C ALA A 8 -11.72 -63.05 -21.40
N ALA A 9 -10.68 -62.52 -20.76
CA ALA A 9 -9.51 -61.84 -21.30
C ALA A 9 -9.41 -61.39 -22.79
N LEU A 10 -8.77 -60.22 -22.90
CA LEU A 10 -7.71 -59.78 -23.82
C LEU A 10 -8.03 -59.12 -25.19
N ALA A 11 -7.27 -58.03 -25.38
CA ALA A 11 -6.56 -57.58 -26.59
C ALA A 11 -7.17 -56.46 -27.47
N LEU A 12 -6.63 -55.26 -27.22
CA LEU A 12 -6.05 -54.28 -28.17
C LEU A 12 -6.40 -54.43 -29.67
N VAL A 13 -6.98 -53.38 -30.26
CA VAL A 13 -6.57 -52.87 -31.58
C VAL A 13 -6.74 -51.35 -31.64
N ALA A 14 -5.72 -50.67 -32.15
CA ALA A 14 -5.63 -49.25 -32.44
C ALA A 14 -6.49 -48.83 -33.65
N GLY A 15 -7.02 -47.60 -33.65
CA GLY A 15 -7.65 -47.01 -34.83
C GLY A 15 -8.14 -45.58 -34.62
N CYS A 16 -7.60 -44.66 -35.41
CA CYS A 16 -7.77 -43.20 -35.38
C CYS A 16 -9.22 -42.70 -35.35
N SER A 17 -9.45 -41.62 -34.59
CA SER A 17 -10.37 -40.55 -34.99
C SER A 17 -9.95 -39.25 -34.32
N SER A 18 -9.48 -38.32 -35.15
CA SER A 18 -9.20 -36.93 -34.81
C SER A 18 -10.52 -36.24 -34.47
N ILE A 19 -10.68 -35.83 -33.21
CA ILE A 19 -11.66 -34.80 -32.86
C ILE A 19 -10.93 -33.55 -32.37
N THR A 20 -11.04 -32.52 -33.19
CA THR A 20 -10.81 -31.12 -32.91
C THR A 20 -11.26 -30.73 -31.50
N GLY A 21 -10.31 -30.39 -30.65
CA GLY A 21 -10.53 -29.77 -29.35
C GLY A 21 -9.67 -28.52 -29.22
N THR A 22 -9.95 -27.50 -30.03
CA THR A 22 -9.38 -26.16 -29.84
C THR A 22 -10.09 -25.52 -28.65
N GLY A 23 -9.71 -25.91 -27.44
CA GLY A 23 -10.04 -25.19 -26.23
C GLY A 23 -9.06 -24.02 -26.06
N PRO A 24 -9.51 -22.77 -25.91
CA PRO A 24 -8.60 -21.67 -25.60
C PRO A 24 -7.92 -21.94 -24.25
N ALA A 25 -6.59 -21.86 -24.24
CA ALA A 25 -5.76 -21.96 -23.05
C ALA A 25 -6.24 -20.96 -21.97
N PRO A 26 -6.09 -21.29 -20.66
CA PRO A 26 -6.27 -20.29 -19.63
C PRO A 26 -5.20 -19.20 -19.82
N SER A 27 -5.67 -18.04 -20.29
CA SER A 27 -4.86 -16.83 -20.36
C SER A 27 -4.40 -16.51 -18.93
N PRO A 28 -3.10 -16.31 -18.67
CA PRO A 28 -2.69 -15.78 -17.37
C PRO A 28 -3.37 -14.41 -17.22
N ALA A 29 -4.14 -14.26 -16.14
CA ALA A 29 -4.68 -12.99 -15.73
C ALA A 29 -3.51 -11.98 -15.66
N PRO A 30 -3.66 -10.76 -16.20
CA PRO A 30 -2.67 -9.74 -15.91
C PRO A 30 -2.78 -9.44 -14.41
N THR A 31 -1.83 -9.94 -13.62
CA THR A 31 -1.58 -9.46 -12.27
C THR A 31 -1.12 -8.01 -12.42
N ALA A 32 -2.09 -7.09 -12.46
CA ALA A 32 -1.82 -5.67 -12.42
C ALA A 32 -1.36 -5.31 -11.00
N HIS A 33 -0.14 -5.68 -10.64
CA HIS A 33 0.65 -4.84 -9.75
C HIS A 33 0.90 -3.55 -10.52
N GLN A 34 -0.05 -2.61 -10.43
CA GLN A 34 0.18 -1.28 -10.94
C GLN A 34 1.32 -0.69 -10.13
N ALA A 35 2.50 -0.65 -10.74
CA ALA A 35 3.57 0.22 -10.32
C ALA A 35 3.01 1.64 -10.36
N LEU A 36 2.58 2.15 -9.21
CA LEU A 36 2.47 3.59 -8.98
C LEU A 36 3.91 4.09 -8.99
N GLY A 37 4.42 4.33 -10.20
CA GLY A 37 5.73 4.87 -10.45
C GLY A 37 5.87 6.21 -9.72
N ASP A 38 7.11 6.46 -9.31
CA ASP A 38 7.64 7.70 -8.76
C ASP A 38 7.07 8.94 -9.50
N ALA A 39 5.92 9.43 -9.06
CA ALA A 39 5.48 10.76 -9.42
C ALA A 39 6.38 11.71 -8.64
N ALA A 40 7.42 12.19 -9.31
CA ALA A 40 8.32 13.18 -8.75
C ALA A 40 7.49 14.39 -8.24
N PRO A 41 7.85 14.95 -7.08
CA PRO A 41 7.17 16.11 -6.52
C PRO A 41 7.23 17.29 -7.50
N SER A 42 6.12 17.61 -8.18
CA SER A 42 6.12 18.62 -9.24
C SER A 42 5.88 20.06 -8.75
N ALA A 43 5.50 20.25 -7.48
CA ALA A 43 5.26 21.58 -6.91
C ALA A 43 6.43 22.06 -6.04
N ALA A 44 6.76 23.36 -6.06
CA ALA A 44 7.64 23.92 -5.04
C ALA A 44 6.95 23.81 -3.66
N PRO A 45 7.66 23.37 -2.59
CA PRO A 45 7.05 23.21 -1.30
C PRO A 45 6.91 24.55 -0.58
N THR A 46 5.87 24.68 0.23
CA THR A 46 5.83 25.75 1.25
C THR A 46 6.83 25.39 2.35
N LEU A 47 7.79 26.27 2.60
CA LEU A 47 8.81 26.07 3.63
C LEU A 47 8.30 26.54 5.00
N VAL A 48 8.44 25.70 6.03
CA VAL A 48 8.00 25.98 7.41
C VAL A 48 9.03 25.49 8.44
N SER A 49 8.99 26.05 9.66
CA SER A 49 9.80 25.55 10.79
C SER A 49 9.23 24.27 11.41
N GLU A 50 7.92 24.15 11.41
CA GLU A 50 7.10 22.98 11.78
C GLU A 50 5.66 23.25 11.34
N ALA A 51 4.83 22.22 11.22
CA ALA A 51 3.42 22.38 10.90
C ALA A 51 2.58 21.15 11.25
N GLY A 52 1.39 21.37 11.78
CA GLY A 52 0.30 20.40 11.72
C GLY A 52 -0.54 20.62 10.47
N PHE A 53 -0.80 19.59 9.67
CA PHE A 53 -1.68 19.67 8.50
C PHE A 53 -2.50 18.38 8.30
N ARG A 54 -3.58 18.46 7.53
CA ARG A 54 -4.35 17.29 7.09
C ARG A 54 -4.49 17.25 5.57
N THR A 55 -4.73 16.06 5.03
CA THR A 55 -5.12 15.90 3.63
C THR A 55 -6.52 16.49 3.38
N PRO A 56 -6.87 16.86 2.13
CA PRO A 56 -8.17 17.46 1.83
C PRO A 56 -9.36 16.55 2.14
N SER A 57 -9.20 15.24 2.02
CA SER A 57 -10.22 14.26 2.44
C SER A 57 -10.46 14.23 3.95
N GLY A 58 -9.54 14.82 4.74
CA GLY A 58 -9.57 14.80 6.21
C GLY A 58 -9.21 13.44 6.82
N ASN A 59 -8.91 12.43 6.01
CA ASN A 59 -8.63 11.08 6.50
C ASN A 59 -7.25 10.93 7.14
N ILE A 60 -6.29 11.76 6.74
CA ILE A 60 -4.91 11.72 7.23
C ILE A 60 -4.56 13.07 7.84
N GLY A 61 -4.07 13.07 9.08
CA GLY A 61 -3.51 14.23 9.76
C GLY A 61 -2.05 13.99 10.08
N CYS A 62 -1.23 15.03 10.00
CA CYS A 62 0.20 14.96 10.17
C CYS A 62 0.74 16.09 11.04
N TYR A 63 1.84 15.79 11.73
CA TYR A 63 2.69 16.78 12.37
C TYR A 63 4.11 16.68 11.81
N LEU A 64 4.56 17.76 11.20
CA LEU A 64 5.83 17.89 10.50
C LEU A 64 6.78 18.79 11.30
N THR A 65 8.01 18.33 11.46
CA THR A 65 9.14 19.06 12.03
C THR A 65 10.31 19.00 11.06
N ARG A 66 11.42 19.67 11.39
CA ARG A 66 12.63 19.69 10.53
C ARG A 66 13.26 18.32 10.26
N SER A 67 13.03 17.34 11.14
CA SER A 67 13.71 16.03 11.11
C SER A 67 12.76 14.84 11.15
N GLN A 68 11.47 15.07 11.40
CA GLN A 68 10.47 14.01 11.51
C GLN A 68 9.12 14.47 10.97
N VAL A 69 8.36 13.53 10.42
CA VAL A 69 6.90 13.65 10.28
C VAL A 69 6.21 12.42 10.86
N ARG A 70 5.16 12.65 11.63
CA ARG A 70 4.16 11.62 11.99
C ARG A 70 2.89 11.92 11.23
N CYS A 71 2.27 10.88 10.66
CA CYS A 71 0.96 10.96 10.04
C CYS A 71 0.06 9.84 10.57
N ASP A 72 -1.09 10.20 11.12
CA ASP A 72 -2.12 9.26 11.56
C ASP A 72 -3.24 9.19 10.51
N ILE A 73 -3.89 8.02 10.42
CA ILE A 73 -4.96 7.73 9.47
C ILE A 73 -6.22 7.26 10.20
N ALA A 74 -7.35 7.92 9.94
CA ALA A 74 -8.62 7.63 10.60
C ALA A 74 -9.30 6.37 10.05
N ALA A 75 -9.34 6.22 8.73
CA ALA A 75 -9.91 5.07 8.05
C ALA A 75 -8.90 4.44 7.07
N LYS A 76 -8.73 3.13 7.16
CA LYS A 76 -7.83 2.33 6.31
C LYS A 76 -8.45 0.97 5.94
N ALA A 77 -8.04 0.42 4.81
CA ALA A 77 -8.49 -0.86 4.27
C ALA A 77 -7.40 -1.95 4.34
N TRP A 78 -6.26 -1.64 4.95
CA TRP A 78 -5.10 -2.53 5.11
C TRP A 78 -4.84 -2.81 6.58
N THR A 79 -4.18 -3.94 6.83
CA THR A 79 -3.78 -4.38 8.17
C THR A 79 -2.31 -4.06 8.39
N PRO A 80 -1.93 -3.35 9.48
CA PRO A 80 -0.53 -3.15 9.81
C PRO A 80 0.14 -4.49 10.17
N PRO A 81 1.48 -4.56 10.19
CA PRO A 81 2.22 -5.69 10.75
C PRO A 81 1.77 -6.01 12.19
N SER A 82 2.17 -7.18 12.69
CA SER A 82 1.95 -7.53 14.10
C SER A 82 2.58 -6.47 15.00
N ARG A 83 1.81 -5.99 15.99
CA ARG A 83 2.30 -5.04 16.99
C ARG A 83 3.57 -5.60 17.65
N PRO A 84 4.67 -4.84 17.67
CA PRO A 84 5.89 -5.20 18.38
C PRO A 84 5.66 -5.42 19.88
N ALA A 85 6.44 -6.29 20.51
CA ALA A 85 6.30 -6.62 21.93
C ALA A 85 6.61 -5.46 22.87
N ASP A 86 7.44 -4.51 22.42
CA ASP A 86 7.83 -3.29 23.13
C ASP A 86 6.82 -2.14 22.95
N CYS A 87 5.74 -2.35 22.18
CA CYS A 87 4.66 -1.39 22.02
C CYS A 87 3.50 -1.66 22.99
N GLU A 88 3.43 -0.86 24.06
CA GLU A 88 2.39 -0.92 25.10
C GLU A 88 1.14 -0.07 24.79
N LEU A 89 1.10 0.59 23.62
CA LEU A 89 0.05 1.55 23.24
C LEU A 89 -0.68 1.11 21.96
N ASP A 90 -1.55 1.99 21.43
CA ASP A 90 -2.22 1.76 20.16
C ASP A 90 -1.19 1.76 19.03
N TYR A 91 -1.31 0.78 18.13
CA TYR A 91 -0.34 0.50 17.08
C TYR A 91 -0.98 0.43 15.70
N GLY A 92 -0.26 0.94 14.70
CA GLY A 92 -0.56 0.67 13.30
C GLY A 92 -1.65 1.55 12.67
N SER A 93 -2.04 2.63 13.35
CA SER A 93 -2.95 3.66 12.82
C SER A 93 -2.21 4.94 12.41
N GLY A 94 -0.89 4.88 12.27
CA GLY A 94 -0.08 5.96 11.76
C GLY A 94 1.30 5.48 11.34
N LEU A 95 1.98 6.33 10.59
CA LEU A 95 3.36 6.15 10.15
C LEU A 95 4.21 7.31 10.64
N THR A 96 5.45 7.04 10.99
CA THR A 96 6.45 8.06 11.24
C THR A 96 7.61 7.90 10.27
N LEU A 97 8.13 9.02 9.82
CA LEU A 97 9.42 9.13 9.13
C LEU A 97 10.34 9.93 10.03
N GLY A 98 11.33 9.27 10.62
CA GLY A 98 12.45 9.89 11.32
C GLY A 98 13.77 9.38 10.73
N ARG A 99 14.62 8.76 11.56
CA ARG A 99 15.79 8.00 11.08
C ARG A 99 15.40 6.87 10.13
N GLU A 100 14.27 6.23 10.42
CA GLU A 100 13.67 5.18 9.61
C GLU A 100 12.17 5.46 9.48
N VAL A 101 11.53 4.71 8.58
CA VAL A 101 10.07 4.67 8.51
C VAL A 101 9.56 3.54 9.40
N SER A 102 8.60 3.84 10.26
CA SER A 102 7.97 2.84 11.12
C SER A 102 6.50 3.15 11.38
N PHE A 103 5.78 2.14 11.86
CA PHE A 103 4.43 2.32 12.36
C PHE A 103 4.46 3.01 13.73
N VAL A 104 3.50 3.92 13.93
CA VAL A 104 3.32 4.62 15.20
C VAL A 104 2.84 3.64 16.27
N CYS A 105 3.49 3.71 17.43
CA CYS A 105 3.02 3.20 18.71
C CYS A 105 2.77 4.39 19.63
N ALA A 106 1.50 4.76 19.86
CA ALA A 106 1.18 5.97 20.62
C ALA A 106 -0.22 5.93 21.26
N GLY A 107 -0.41 6.69 22.33
CA GLY A 107 -1.71 6.88 23.01
C GLY A 107 -2.40 8.21 22.69
N ASP A 108 -1.77 9.03 21.84
CA ASP A 108 -2.27 10.31 21.35
C ASP A 108 -2.52 10.26 19.83
N THR A 109 -2.99 11.36 19.24
CA THR A 109 -3.19 11.45 17.79
C THR A 109 -2.89 12.83 17.20
N VAL A 110 -2.41 12.85 15.94
CA VAL A 110 -2.20 14.06 15.13
C VAL A 110 -3.32 14.33 14.11
N LEU A 111 -4.45 13.59 14.18
CA LEU A 111 -5.61 13.79 13.28
C LEU A 111 -6.26 15.19 13.41
N GLY A 112 -6.07 15.89 14.52
CA GLY A 112 -6.72 17.18 14.82
C GLY A 112 -6.19 18.40 14.08
N ALA A 113 -5.33 18.24 13.09
CA ALA A 113 -4.72 19.36 12.36
C ALA A 113 -5.77 20.22 11.61
N ARG A 114 -5.71 21.55 11.81
CA ARG A 114 -6.68 22.50 11.25
C ARG A 114 -6.30 23.01 9.85
N GLN A 115 -5.02 23.08 9.54
CA GLN A 115 -4.53 23.47 8.22
C GLN A 115 -4.77 22.32 7.22
N THR A 116 -5.34 22.63 6.06
CA THR A 116 -5.45 21.65 4.96
C THR A 116 -4.31 21.87 3.97
N LEU A 117 -3.62 20.80 3.59
CA LEU A 117 -2.67 20.81 2.48
C LEU A 117 -3.40 20.35 1.21
N SER A 118 -3.74 21.30 0.33
CA SER A 118 -4.47 21.04 -0.91
C SER A 118 -3.82 19.96 -1.77
N TYR A 119 -4.62 19.21 -2.53
CA TYR A 119 -4.07 18.27 -3.49
C TYR A 119 -3.15 18.97 -4.49
N GLY A 120 -2.08 18.29 -4.88
CA GLY A 120 -1.00 18.83 -5.72
C GLY A 120 -0.06 19.82 -5.00
N SER A 121 -0.31 20.13 -3.73
CA SER A 121 0.56 21.02 -2.94
C SER A 121 1.54 20.23 -2.09
N ALA A 122 2.64 20.89 -1.73
CA ALA A 122 3.67 20.33 -0.88
C ALA A 122 4.07 21.28 0.25
N ILE A 123 4.52 20.69 1.34
CA ILE A 123 5.04 21.37 2.53
C ILE A 123 6.37 20.73 2.93
N GLN A 124 7.32 21.54 3.38
CA GLN A 124 8.63 21.04 3.77
C GLN A 124 9.17 21.78 4.99
N SER A 125 9.80 21.01 5.87
CA SER A 125 10.55 21.53 7.01
C SER A 125 11.88 20.81 7.08
N GLY A 126 12.99 21.57 7.01
CA GLY A 126 14.32 20.97 6.89
C GLY A 126 14.38 20.03 5.68
N ASP A 127 14.80 18.79 5.92
CA ASP A 127 14.89 17.75 4.89
C ASP A 127 13.59 16.93 4.74
N VAL A 128 12.59 17.15 5.60
CA VAL A 128 11.35 16.38 5.55
C VAL A 128 10.31 17.13 4.72
N ARG A 129 9.90 16.51 3.62
CA ARG A 129 8.90 17.01 2.69
C ARG A 129 7.68 16.09 2.66
N CYS A 130 6.49 16.68 2.60
CA CYS A 130 5.27 15.95 2.32
C CYS A 130 4.50 16.58 1.14
N ASP A 131 4.00 15.74 0.26
CA ASP A 131 3.23 16.04 -0.94
C ASP A 131 1.82 15.45 -0.81
N SER A 132 0.80 16.30 -0.88
CA SER A 132 -0.61 15.88 -0.86
C SER A 132 -1.03 15.46 -2.27
N GLY A 133 -0.88 14.18 -2.59
CA GLY A 133 -1.39 13.59 -3.83
C GLY A 133 -2.86 13.21 -3.72
N GLU A 134 -3.55 13.13 -4.87
CA GLU A 134 -4.96 12.70 -4.92
C GLU A 134 -5.14 11.23 -4.49
N THR A 135 -4.13 10.40 -4.77
CA THR A 135 -4.16 8.95 -4.49
C THR A 135 -3.52 8.60 -3.16
N ALA A 136 -2.48 9.33 -2.75
CA ALA A 136 -1.78 9.11 -1.49
C ALA A 136 -1.09 10.40 -1.02
N LEU A 137 -0.95 10.52 0.30
CA LEU A 137 0.05 11.42 0.87
C LEU A 137 1.43 10.78 0.70
N ARG A 138 2.40 11.54 0.21
CA ARG A 138 3.81 11.09 0.10
C ARG A 138 4.66 11.93 1.05
N CYS A 139 5.41 11.30 1.95
CA CYS A 139 6.37 12.00 2.80
C CYS A 139 7.76 11.39 2.63
N ALA A 140 8.80 12.21 2.48
CA ALA A 140 10.17 11.77 2.33
C ALA A 140 11.17 12.68 3.04
N ASN A 141 12.28 12.09 3.42
CA ASN A 141 13.50 12.82 3.69
C ASN A 141 14.21 13.03 2.35
N VAL A 142 14.29 14.27 1.87
CA VAL A 142 14.85 14.59 0.55
C VAL A 142 16.37 14.49 0.51
N ALA A 143 17.05 14.48 1.65
CA ALA A 143 18.50 14.34 1.72
C ALA A 143 18.94 12.88 1.60
N THR A 144 18.16 11.96 2.16
CA THR A 144 18.48 10.50 2.20
C THR A 144 17.65 9.68 1.21
N ASN A 145 16.61 10.27 0.63
CA ASN A 145 15.70 9.64 -0.32
C ASN A 145 14.95 8.40 0.24
N HIS A 146 14.65 8.39 1.54
CA HIS A 146 13.74 7.39 2.16
C HIS A 146 12.44 8.05 2.61
N GLY A 147 11.35 7.30 2.69
CA GLY A 147 10.03 7.84 2.96
C GLY A 147 8.89 6.84 2.86
N PHE A 148 7.66 7.36 2.91
CA PHE A 148 6.46 6.55 2.78
C PHE A 148 5.33 7.23 2.02
N THR A 149 4.46 6.41 1.41
CA THR A 149 3.12 6.82 1.00
C THR A 149 2.10 6.29 1.98
N LEU A 150 1.04 7.06 2.18
CA LEU A 150 -0.06 6.73 3.05
C LEU A 150 -1.39 7.10 2.38
N ALA A 151 -2.26 6.10 2.24
CA ALA A 151 -3.61 6.23 1.72
C ALA A 151 -4.56 5.28 2.46
N ARG A 152 -5.86 5.43 2.22
CA ARG A 152 -6.87 4.51 2.78
C ARG A 152 -6.66 3.09 2.26
N GLU A 153 -6.31 2.96 0.99
CA GLU A 153 -6.19 1.68 0.28
C GLU A 153 -4.84 1.00 0.52
N GLN A 154 -3.77 1.76 0.78
CA GLN A 154 -2.41 1.23 0.84
C GLN A 154 -1.43 2.13 1.59
N TYR A 155 -0.30 1.55 1.97
CA TYR A 155 0.92 2.26 2.36
C TYR A 155 2.11 1.61 1.65
N HIS A 156 3.21 2.34 1.51
CA HIS A 156 4.46 1.83 0.95
C HIS A 156 5.64 2.57 1.59
N PHE A 157 6.74 1.87 1.86
CA PHE A 157 7.99 2.45 2.36
C PHE A 157 9.06 2.33 1.28
N TRP A 158 9.98 3.30 1.22
CA TRP A 158 11.21 3.23 0.42
C TRP A 158 12.36 3.87 1.17
#